data_AF-A0A7W0KBK8-F1
#
_entry.id   AF-A0A7W0KBK8-F1
#
_cell.length_a   1.000
_cell.length_b   1.000
_cell.length_c   1.000
_cell.angle_alpha   90.00
_cell.angle_beta   90.00
_cell.angle_gamma   90.00
#
_symmetry.space_group_name_H-M   'P 1'
#
loop_
_entity.id
_entity.type
_entity.pdbx_description
1 polymer ?
#
loop_
_entity_poly.entity_id
_entity_poly.type
_entity_poly.pdbx_seq_one_letter_code
_entity_poly.pdbx_strand_id
1 'polypeptide(L)'
;MSLSAVIVLATVLIGAGRFAGAQEVNPGDHPANGSWNVTSDPGDTEYSPRLAILSADGGAFFVSGEKLTGIGAWEPTGDTTAIVTFTVVTNGPGQIVTRASIEVSPDGQAFTGTFTNEVVVDPVGGITSGELGPGTLTGTRMVAEAPGTPTETFDEFFALPGATPEATPES
;
A
#
# COMPACT_ATOMS: atom_id res chain seq x y z
N MET A 1 6.66 70.22 -0.99
CA MET A 1 7.56 69.17 -1.49
C MET A 1 6.96 67.84 -1.06
N SER A 2 6.50 67.05 -2.03
CA SER A 2 5.87 65.75 -1.86
C SER A 2 6.95 64.69 -1.65
N LEU A 3 6.79 63.82 -0.65
CA LEU A 3 7.53 62.57 -0.56
C LEU A 3 6.53 61.43 -0.37
N SER A 4 6.19 60.80 -1.49
CA SER A 4 5.41 59.57 -1.59
C SER A 4 6.21 58.41 -0.98
N ALA A 5 5.67 57.76 0.06
CA ALA A 5 6.17 56.47 0.52
C ALA A 5 5.42 55.36 -0.21
N VAL A 6 6.09 54.75 -1.17
CA VAL A 6 5.67 53.52 -1.85
C VAL A 6 5.85 52.36 -0.87
N ILE A 7 4.75 51.82 -0.36
CA ILE A 7 4.75 50.55 0.37
C ILE A 7 4.77 49.44 -0.69
N VAL A 8 5.93 48.78 -0.81
CA VAL A 8 6.12 47.60 -1.66
C VAL A 8 5.32 46.44 -1.07
N LEU A 9 4.39 45.95 -1.88
CA LEU A 9 3.58 44.76 -1.68
C LEU A 9 4.50 43.52 -1.61
N ALA A 10 4.79 43.03 -0.40
CA ALA A 10 5.40 41.72 -0.21
C ALA A 10 4.32 40.65 -0.35
N THR A 11 4.13 40.17 -1.59
CA THR A 11 3.28 39.02 -1.87
C THR A 11 3.85 37.80 -1.17
N VAL A 12 3.18 37.36 -0.12
CA VAL A 12 3.42 36.11 0.59
C VAL A 12 3.11 34.96 -0.35
N LEU A 13 4.13 34.43 -1.04
CA LEU A 13 4.10 33.11 -1.67
C LEU A 13 4.28 32.05 -0.56
N ILE A 14 3.30 31.93 0.32
CA ILE A 14 3.07 30.65 1.01
C ILE A 14 2.46 29.77 -0.07
N GLY A 15 3.30 28.93 -0.68
CA GLY A 15 2.83 27.82 -1.49
C GLY A 15 1.90 27.00 -0.64
N ALA A 16 0.59 27.20 -0.85
CA ALA A 16 -0.41 26.23 -0.48
C ALA A 16 -0.03 24.95 -1.24
N GLY A 17 0.73 24.08 -0.59
CA GLY A 17 0.88 22.70 -0.99
C GLY A 17 -0.52 22.14 -1.05
N ARG A 18 -1.12 22.18 -2.24
CA ARG A 18 -2.32 21.45 -2.53
C ARG A 18 -1.88 20.00 -2.41
N PHE A 19 -2.31 19.34 -1.34
CA PHE A 19 -2.34 17.89 -1.32
C PHE A 19 -3.23 17.50 -2.49
N ALA A 20 -2.61 17.14 -3.60
CA ALA A 20 -3.33 16.63 -4.73
C ALA A 20 -3.99 15.33 -4.25
N GLY A 21 -5.31 15.23 -4.37
CA GLY A 21 -5.96 13.95 -4.09
C GLY A 21 -5.35 12.87 -4.99
N ALA A 22 -5.36 11.61 -4.56
CA ALA A 22 -4.78 10.50 -5.35
C ALA A 22 -5.27 10.45 -6.82
N GLN A 23 -6.45 11.02 -7.11
CA GLN A 23 -7.04 11.11 -8.44
C GLN A 23 -6.65 12.36 -9.24
N GLU A 24 -5.99 13.34 -8.61
CA GLU A 24 -5.49 14.56 -9.27
C GLU A 24 -4.12 14.32 -9.92
N VAL A 25 -3.38 13.31 -9.46
CA VAL A 25 -2.16 12.80 -10.09
C VAL A 25 -2.54 11.49 -10.79
N ASN A 26 -2.43 11.43 -12.11
CA ASN A 26 -2.50 10.18 -12.85
C ASN A 26 -1.07 9.64 -12.98
N PRO A 27 -0.65 8.65 -12.17
CA PRO A 27 0.70 8.08 -12.27
C PRO A 27 1.05 7.48 -13.63
N GLY A 28 0.08 7.28 -14.54
CA GLY A 28 0.34 6.89 -15.92
C GLY A 28 1.10 5.57 -16.01
N ASP A 29 2.26 5.59 -16.68
CA ASP A 29 3.13 4.43 -16.91
C ASP A 29 4.28 4.30 -15.87
N HIS A 30 4.18 4.97 -14.72
CA HIS A 30 5.22 4.90 -13.68
C HIS A 30 5.54 3.45 -13.27
N PRO A 31 6.82 3.08 -13.06
CA PRO A 31 7.23 1.69 -12.84
C PRO A 31 6.71 1.06 -11.54
N ALA A 32 6.15 1.85 -10.62
CA ALA A 32 5.46 1.31 -9.43
C ALA A 32 4.09 0.67 -9.76
N ASN A 33 3.48 1.02 -10.90
CA ASN A 33 2.20 0.47 -11.32
C ASN A 33 2.24 -1.05 -11.44
N GLY A 34 1.23 -1.72 -10.89
CA GLY A 34 1.03 -3.15 -11.02
C GLY A 34 0.82 -3.87 -9.70
N SER A 35 1.07 -5.17 -9.72
CA SER A 35 0.82 -6.09 -8.62
C SER A 35 2.13 -6.63 -8.06
N TRP A 36 2.24 -6.70 -6.74
CA TRP A 36 3.48 -6.97 -6.02
C TRP A 36 3.30 -8.01 -4.92
N ASN A 37 4.25 -8.95 -4.82
CA ASN A 37 4.51 -9.74 -3.63
C ASN A 37 5.41 -8.93 -2.71
N VAL A 38 4.94 -8.61 -1.50
CA VAL A 38 5.63 -7.74 -0.55
C VAL A 38 6.12 -8.54 0.64
N THR A 39 7.37 -8.29 1.03
CA THR A 39 7.97 -8.81 2.27
C THR A 39 8.39 -7.63 3.12
N SER A 40 7.89 -7.53 4.34
CA SER A 40 8.39 -6.58 5.35
C SER A 40 9.39 -7.26 6.26
N ASP A 41 10.40 -6.53 6.69
CA ASP A 41 11.38 -6.96 7.69
C ASP A 41 11.90 -8.38 7.41
N PRO A 42 12.77 -8.57 6.39
CA PRO A 42 13.17 -9.87 5.87
C PRO A 42 13.94 -10.77 6.85
N GLY A 43 14.16 -10.31 8.09
CA GLY A 43 14.67 -11.11 9.20
C GLY A 43 13.58 -11.77 10.04
N ASP A 44 12.31 -11.40 9.85
CA ASP A 44 11.17 -12.01 10.52
C ASP A 44 10.80 -13.33 9.83
N THR A 45 10.84 -14.42 10.59
CA THR A 45 10.54 -15.77 10.09
C THR A 45 9.04 -16.07 10.06
N GLU A 46 8.20 -15.24 10.67
CA GLU A 46 6.74 -15.32 10.55
C GLU A 46 6.27 -14.65 9.25
N TYR A 47 6.66 -15.27 8.12
CA TYR A 47 6.30 -14.80 6.79
C TYR A 47 4.78 -14.96 6.56
N SER A 48 4.03 -13.88 6.76
CA SER A 48 2.69 -13.77 6.21
C SER A 48 2.80 -13.21 4.79
N PRO A 49 2.32 -13.91 3.73
CA PRO A 49 2.36 -13.38 2.37
C PRO A 49 1.56 -12.08 2.32
N ARG A 50 2.17 -11.03 1.75
CA ARG A 50 1.53 -9.75 1.55
C ARG A 50 1.47 -9.44 0.07
N LEU A 51 0.30 -9.03 -0.38
CA LEU A 51 0.04 -8.64 -1.76
C LEU A 51 -0.30 -7.16 -1.79
N ALA A 52 0.22 -6.45 -2.79
CA ALA A 52 -0.14 -5.06 -3.04
C ALA A 52 -0.49 -4.84 -4.50
N ILE A 53 -1.42 -3.92 -4.76
CA ILE A 53 -1.70 -3.38 -6.08
C ILE A 53 -1.54 -1.87 -5.99
N LEU A 54 -0.74 -1.30 -6.90
CA LEU A 54 -0.63 0.14 -7.13
C LEU A 54 -1.21 0.41 -8.51
N SER A 55 -2.38 1.05 -8.57
CA SER A 55 -3.10 1.31 -9.81
C SER A 55 -2.70 2.64 -10.44
N ALA A 56 -2.84 2.72 -11.77
CA ALA A 56 -2.45 3.89 -12.56
C ALA A 56 -3.26 5.16 -12.26
N ASP A 57 -4.36 5.05 -11.52
CA ASP A 57 -5.17 6.17 -11.04
C ASP A 57 -4.82 6.60 -9.60
N GLY A 58 -3.68 6.15 -9.07
CA GLY A 58 -3.19 6.52 -7.74
C GLY A 58 -3.82 5.70 -6.59
N GLY A 59 -4.68 4.73 -6.89
CA GLY A 59 -5.24 3.81 -5.90
C GLY A 59 -4.21 2.78 -5.41
N ALA A 60 -4.30 2.40 -4.14
CA ALA A 60 -3.48 1.34 -3.57
C ALA A 60 -4.34 0.33 -2.81
N PHE A 61 -4.07 -0.96 -3.00
CA PHE A 61 -4.73 -2.06 -2.29
C PHE A 61 -3.69 -2.98 -1.67
N PHE A 62 -3.97 -3.49 -0.47
CA PHE A 62 -3.07 -4.35 0.29
C PHE A 62 -3.83 -5.51 0.93
N VAL A 63 -3.27 -6.71 0.89
CA VAL A 63 -3.78 -7.88 1.59
C VAL A 63 -2.63 -8.56 2.31
N SER A 64 -2.85 -8.97 3.56
CA SER A 64 -1.96 -9.82 4.35
C SER A 64 -2.70 -11.09 4.78
N GLY A 65 -1.98 -12.21 4.87
CA GLY A 65 -2.50 -13.50 5.33
C GLY A 65 -3.12 -13.49 6.74
N GLU A 66 -2.90 -12.43 7.53
CA GLU A 66 -3.48 -12.23 8.87
C GLU A 66 -4.91 -11.65 8.85
N LYS A 67 -5.62 -11.75 7.71
CA LYS A 67 -6.95 -11.15 7.50
C LYS A 67 -6.93 -9.61 7.54
N LEU A 68 -5.77 -9.00 7.37
CA LEU A 68 -5.65 -7.55 7.24
C LEU A 68 -5.78 -7.18 5.77
N THR A 69 -6.79 -6.37 5.45
CA THR A 69 -6.95 -5.75 4.14
C THR A 69 -6.88 -4.25 4.30
N GLY A 70 -6.06 -3.61 3.47
CA GLY A 70 -5.85 -2.18 3.46
C GLY A 70 -6.22 -1.58 2.12
N ILE A 71 -6.72 -0.36 2.16
CA ILE A 71 -6.95 0.47 0.98
C ILE A 71 -6.24 1.80 1.23
N GLY A 72 -5.71 2.40 0.17
CA GLY A 72 -5.23 3.76 0.27
C GLY A 72 -4.82 4.31 -1.08
N ALA A 73 -3.73 5.05 -1.08
CA ALA A 73 -3.30 5.87 -2.19
C ALA A 73 -1.79 5.83 -2.34
N TRP A 74 -1.32 6.12 -3.55
CA TRP A 74 0.09 6.32 -3.83
C TRP A 74 0.31 7.40 -4.87
N GLU A 75 1.51 7.96 -4.89
CA GLU A 75 1.93 8.89 -5.93
C GLU A 75 3.44 8.78 -6.21
N PRO A 76 3.89 9.06 -7.45
CA PRO A 76 5.31 9.19 -7.77
C PRO A 76 5.96 10.35 -7.02
N THR A 77 7.19 10.13 -6.56
CA THR A 77 8.07 11.18 -6.04
C THR A 77 9.30 11.41 -6.92
N GLY A 78 9.46 10.60 -7.97
CA GLY A 78 10.54 10.63 -8.95
C GLY A 78 10.24 9.64 -10.08
N ASP A 79 11.23 9.38 -10.94
CA ASP A 79 11.06 8.47 -12.09
C ASP A 79 10.89 7.00 -11.67
N THR A 80 11.48 6.63 -10.53
CA THR A 80 11.44 5.26 -9.98
C THR A 80 11.02 5.22 -8.52
N THR A 81 10.72 6.37 -7.90
CA THR A 81 10.39 6.46 -6.48
C THR A 81 8.92 6.84 -6.29
N ALA A 82 8.31 6.32 -5.23
CA ALA A 82 6.93 6.61 -4.89
C ALA A 82 6.72 6.62 -3.38
N ILE A 83 5.67 7.31 -2.94
CA ILE A 83 5.13 7.16 -1.59
C ILE A 83 3.79 6.44 -1.66
N VAL A 84 3.53 5.59 -0.68
CA VAL A 84 2.32 4.78 -0.58
C VAL A 84 1.75 4.92 0.82
N THR A 85 0.45 5.15 0.93
CA THR A 85 -0.27 5.15 2.20
C THR A 85 -1.35 4.08 2.15
N PHE A 86 -1.41 3.22 3.18
CA PHE A 86 -2.50 2.27 3.38
C PHE A 86 -3.19 2.55 4.71
N THR A 87 -4.51 2.39 4.73
CA THR A 87 -5.28 2.30 5.96
C THR A 87 -5.86 0.89 6.06
N VAL A 88 -5.54 0.21 7.16
CA VAL A 88 -6.06 -1.12 7.50
C VAL A 88 -7.01 -0.97 8.66
N VAL A 89 -8.26 -1.44 8.51
CA VAL A 89 -9.18 -1.53 9.63
C VAL A 89 -8.84 -2.79 10.43
N THR A 90 -8.64 -2.64 11.74
CA THR A 90 -8.37 -3.78 12.63
C THR A 90 -9.67 -4.45 13.06
N ASN A 91 -9.60 -5.64 13.64
CA ASN A 91 -10.79 -6.29 14.23
C ASN A 91 -11.35 -5.55 15.48
N GLY A 92 -10.69 -4.48 15.94
CA GLY A 92 -11.12 -3.63 17.05
C GLY A 92 -11.52 -2.21 16.60
N PRO A 93 -11.72 -1.25 17.52
CA PRO A 93 -12.16 0.12 17.21
C PRO A 93 -11.08 1.01 16.57
N GLY A 94 -10.01 0.42 16.03
CA GLY A 94 -8.85 1.12 15.53
C GLY A 94 -8.51 0.78 14.08
N GLN A 95 -7.70 1.63 13.49
CA GLN A 95 -7.09 1.45 12.19
C GLN A 95 -5.57 1.60 12.31
N ILE A 96 -4.85 0.97 11.39
CA ILE A 96 -3.41 1.16 11.22
C ILE A 96 -3.22 1.97 9.94
N VAL A 97 -2.53 3.09 10.04
CA VAL A 97 -2.09 3.87 8.89
C VAL A 97 -0.62 3.53 8.63
N THR A 98 -0.35 2.90 7.49
CA THR A 98 1.01 2.62 7.04
C THR A 98 1.42 3.66 6.02
N ARG A 99 2.59 4.27 6.20
CA ARG A 99 3.19 5.19 5.22
C ARG A 99 4.51 4.62 4.77
N ALA A 100 4.66 4.37 3.47
CA ALA A 100 5.84 3.77 2.88
C ALA A 100 6.47 4.69 1.82
N SER A 101 7.79 4.60 1.69
CA SER A 101 8.57 5.15 0.58
C SER A 101 9.24 3.98 -0.14
N ILE A 102 9.04 3.88 -1.45
CA ILE A 102 9.57 2.79 -2.28
C ILE A 102 10.40 3.34 -3.43
N GLU A 103 11.41 2.56 -3.82
CA GLU A 103 12.19 2.75 -5.03
C GLU A 103 12.15 1.46 -5.85
N VAL A 104 11.65 1.58 -7.08
CA VAL A 104 11.58 0.49 -8.04
C VAL A 104 12.92 0.34 -8.74
N SER A 105 13.41 -0.89 -8.80
CA SER A 105 14.62 -1.26 -9.52
C SER A 105 14.53 -0.91 -11.02
N PRO A 106 15.67 -0.69 -11.70
CA PRO A 106 15.68 -0.25 -13.11
C PRO A 106 14.98 -1.20 -14.10
N ASP A 107 14.86 -2.49 -13.78
CA ASP A 107 14.16 -3.47 -14.62
C ASP A 107 12.64 -3.53 -14.36
N GLY A 108 12.17 -2.75 -13.38
CA GLY A 108 10.78 -2.70 -12.96
C GLY A 108 10.30 -3.94 -12.22
N GLN A 109 11.17 -4.92 -11.91
CA GLN A 109 10.76 -6.23 -11.37
C GLN A 109 10.81 -6.31 -9.84
N ALA A 110 11.55 -5.43 -9.19
CA ALA A 110 11.64 -5.36 -7.74
C ALA A 110 11.52 -3.94 -7.20
N PHE A 111 11.17 -3.80 -5.93
CA PHE A 111 11.36 -2.55 -5.20
C PHE A 111 11.98 -2.80 -3.82
N THR A 112 12.59 -1.75 -3.27
CA THR A 112 12.98 -1.67 -1.86
C THR A 112 12.38 -0.42 -1.23
N GLY A 113 12.17 -0.42 0.08
CA GLY A 113 11.61 0.74 0.75
C GLY A 113 11.65 0.68 2.26
N THR A 114 11.14 1.74 2.87
CA THR A 114 10.92 1.85 4.32
C THR A 114 9.48 2.23 4.59
N PHE A 115 8.99 1.91 5.78
CA PHE A 115 7.65 2.29 6.20
C PHE A 115 7.56 2.68 7.67
N THR A 116 6.56 3.46 8.01
CA THR A 116 6.08 3.70 9.38
C THR A 116 4.65 3.21 9.52
N ASN A 117 4.26 2.84 10.74
CA ASN A 117 2.90 2.49 11.11
C ASN A 117 2.41 3.41 12.22
N GLU A 118 1.20 3.92 12.09
CA GLU A 118 0.52 4.67 13.14
C GLU A 118 -0.77 3.92 13.51
N VAL A 119 -0.90 3.52 14.77
CA VAL A 119 -2.16 2.97 15.27
C VAL A 119 -3.05 4.12 15.68
N VAL A 120 -4.16 4.25 14.98
CA VAL A 120 -5.18 5.27 15.22
C VAL A 120 -6.41 4.58 15.80
N VAL A 121 -6.75 4.89 17.05
CA VAL A 121 -7.94 4.36 17.74
C VAL A 121 -8.84 5.55 18.15
N ASP A 122 -10.07 5.69 17.61
CA ASP A 122 -11.09 6.58 18.22
C ASP A 122 -12.53 6.39 17.69
N PRO A 123 -13.58 6.43 18.56
CA PRO A 123 -14.26 7.70 18.86
C PRO A 123 -14.68 7.95 20.34
N VAL A 124 -14.19 7.19 21.34
CA VAL A 124 -14.54 7.38 22.78
C VAL A 124 -13.30 7.52 23.68
N GLY A 125 -12.15 7.94 23.12
CA GLY A 125 -11.12 8.63 23.88
C GLY A 125 -9.90 7.83 24.32
N GLY A 126 -9.11 7.38 23.34
CA GLY A 126 -7.66 7.14 23.49
C GLY A 126 -7.23 5.73 23.10
N ILE A 127 -6.23 5.53 22.24
CA ILE A 127 -4.93 6.22 22.17
C ILE A 127 -4.50 6.42 20.70
N THR A 128 -3.86 7.56 20.41
CA THR A 128 -2.88 7.74 19.34
C THR A 128 -1.54 7.19 19.82
N SER A 129 -1.15 6.00 19.36
CA SER A 129 0.23 5.55 19.58
C SER A 129 1.06 6.20 18.49
N GLY A 130 2.08 6.98 18.85
CA GLY A 130 2.96 7.64 17.87
C GLY A 130 3.51 6.69 16.80
N GLU A 131 4.06 7.24 15.73
CA GLU A 131 4.55 6.45 14.60
C GLU A 131 5.59 5.41 15.04
N LEU A 132 5.31 4.15 14.75
CA LEU A 132 6.21 3.01 14.88
C LEU A 132 7.02 2.88 13.60
N GLY A 133 8.34 2.68 13.74
CA GLY A 133 9.25 2.49 12.62
C GLY A 133 10.59 3.19 12.82
N PRO A 134 11.42 3.26 11.76
CA PRO A 134 11.15 2.72 10.43
C PRO A 134 11.26 1.18 10.38
N GLY A 135 10.34 0.54 9.67
CA GLY A 135 10.49 -0.83 9.18
C GLY A 135 11.03 -0.83 7.75
N THR A 136 11.46 -2.00 7.26
CA THR A 136 11.95 -2.19 5.88
C THR A 136 11.01 -3.06 5.08
N LEU A 137 10.93 -2.83 3.77
CA LEU A 137 10.16 -3.68 2.87
C LEU A 137 10.86 -3.89 1.53
N THR A 138 10.57 -5.04 0.95
CA THR A 138 10.98 -5.42 -0.41
C THR A 138 9.75 -5.90 -1.17
N GLY A 139 9.76 -5.74 -2.47
CA GLY A 139 8.68 -6.17 -3.35
C GLY A 139 9.22 -6.85 -4.58
N THR A 140 8.51 -7.88 -5.04
CA THR A 140 8.75 -8.52 -6.34
C THR A 140 7.48 -8.46 -7.18
N ARG A 141 7.61 -8.10 -8.44
CA ARG A 141 6.49 -7.95 -9.36
C ARG A 141 5.82 -9.30 -9.61
N MET A 142 4.50 -9.30 -9.53
CA MET A 142 3.69 -10.44 -9.97
C MET A 142 3.51 -10.37 -11.48
N VAL A 143 3.62 -11.53 -12.13
CA VAL A 143 3.41 -11.69 -13.57
C VAL A 143 2.27 -12.67 -13.81
N ALA A 144 1.57 -12.48 -14.92
CA ALA A 144 0.59 -13.48 -15.36
C ALA A 144 1.33 -14.74 -15.80
N GLU A 145 0.92 -15.88 -15.25
CA GLU A 145 1.46 -17.18 -15.61
C GLU A 145 0.39 -17.98 -16.35
N ALA A 146 0.81 -18.75 -17.36
CA ALA A 146 -0.09 -19.72 -17.97
C ALA A 146 -0.42 -20.83 -16.96
N PRO A 147 -1.67 -21.31 -16.89
CA PRO A 147 -2.00 -22.45 -16.05
C PRO A 147 -1.11 -23.66 -16.35
N GLY A 148 -0.63 -24.33 -15.29
CA GLY A 148 0.10 -25.59 -15.41
C GLY A 148 -0.80 -26.75 -15.84
N THR A 149 -0.18 -27.91 -16.12
CA THR A 149 -0.93 -29.16 -16.28
C THR A 149 -1.27 -29.70 -14.88
N PRO A 150 -2.56 -29.88 -14.53
CA PRO A 150 -2.93 -30.46 -13.24
C PRO A 150 -2.35 -31.86 -13.07
N THR A 151 -1.75 -32.13 -11.91
CA THR A 151 -1.25 -33.47 -11.56
C THR A 151 -2.32 -34.38 -10.98
N GLU A 152 -3.43 -33.78 -10.53
CA GLU A 152 -4.60 -34.45 -9.95
C GLU A 152 -5.86 -33.63 -10.25
N THR A 153 -7.02 -34.26 -10.09
CA THR A 153 -8.33 -33.61 -10.21
C THR A 153 -8.77 -32.98 -8.88
N PHE A 154 -9.72 -32.05 -8.92
CA PHE A 154 -10.34 -31.51 -7.71
C PHE A 154 -11.04 -32.60 -6.88
N ASP A 155 -11.73 -33.54 -7.53
CA ASP A 155 -12.39 -34.66 -6.84
C ASP A 155 -11.39 -35.51 -6.04
N GLU A 156 -10.21 -35.78 -6.62
CA GLU A 156 -9.13 -36.49 -5.93
C GLU A 156 -8.57 -35.68 -4.76
N PHE A 157 -8.35 -34.37 -4.94
CA PHE A 157 -7.87 -33.47 -3.89
C PHE A 157 -8.84 -33.36 -2.71
N PHE A 158 -10.14 -33.18 -2.97
CA PHE A 158 -11.15 -33.05 -1.92
C PHE A 158 -11.58 -34.40 -1.32
N ALA A 159 -11.26 -35.53 -1.96
CA ALA A 159 -11.39 -36.86 -1.36
C ALA A 159 -10.27 -37.18 -0.35
N LEU A 160 -9.23 -36.33 -0.23
CA LEU A 160 -8.17 -36.52 0.76
C LEU A 160 -8.72 -36.41 2.19
N PRO A 161 -8.36 -37.34 3.10
CA PRO A 161 -8.79 -37.27 4.50
C PRO A 161 -8.31 -35.97 5.16
N GLY A 162 -9.24 -35.09 5.52
CA GLY A 162 -8.95 -33.80 6.16
C GLY A 162 -9.19 -32.56 5.28
N ALA A 163 -9.52 -32.72 4.00
CA ALA A 163 -10.11 -31.65 3.20
C ALA A 163 -11.57 -31.44 3.66
N THR A 164 -11.92 -30.22 4.08
CA THR A 164 -13.30 -29.89 4.48
C THR A 164 -14.22 -30.00 3.25
N PRO A 165 -15.33 -30.76 3.31
CA PRO A 165 -16.23 -30.90 2.17
C PRO A 165 -16.87 -29.59 1.74
N GLU A 166 -17.11 -29.47 0.43
CA GLU A 166 -17.87 -28.40 -0.21
C GLU A 166 -19.29 -28.29 0.37
N ALA A 167 -19.75 -27.06 0.59
CA ALA A 167 -21.11 -26.81 1.08
C ALA A 167 -22.13 -27.24 0.01
N THR A 168 -22.97 -28.22 0.35
CA THR A 168 -24.10 -28.63 -0.49
C THR A 168 -25.01 -27.42 -0.78
N PRO A 169 -25.32 -27.08 -2.04
CA PRO A 169 -26.30 -26.04 -2.33
C PRO A 169 -27.67 -26.46 -1.78
N GLU A 170 -28.32 -25.59 -1.01
CA GLU A 170 -29.72 -25.79 -0.64
C GLU A 170 -30.59 -25.65 -1.89
N SER A 171 -31.41 -26.68 -2.15
CA SER A 171 -32.39 -26.74 -3.24
C SER A 171 -33.62 -25.88 -2.98
#